data_AF-Q7NW03-F1
#
_entry.id   AF-Q7NW03-F1
#
_cell.length_a   1.000
_cell.length_b   1.000
_cell.length_c   1.000
_cell.angle_alpha   90.00
_cell.angle_beta   90.00
_cell.angle_gamma   90.00
#
_symmetry.space_group_name_H-M   'P 1'
#
loop_
_entity.id
_entity.type
_entity.pdbx_description
1 polymer ?
#
loop_
_entity_poly.entity_id
_entity_poly.type
_entity_poly.pdbx_seq_one_letter_code
_entity_poly.pdbx_strand_id
1 'polypeptide(L)'
;MAERNKKTAAPKPGQQQRRAQEQRHAQAEQACRRLVDLLETLAREGRLDGQETAAQCLNSVRAYYRRIRNGKVMGAADFAAAADVCASARRALAALDPTLEFAELPQPDALREALRQGALVIEEMKRIKAGKAG
;
A
#
# COMPACT_ATOMS: atom_id res chain seq x y z
N MET A 1 50.93 20.24 12.40
CA MET A 1 49.79 19.32 12.51
C MET A 1 48.59 20.15 12.95
N ALA A 2 47.49 20.15 12.19
CA ALA A 2 46.26 20.85 12.59
C ALA A 2 45.06 19.97 12.25
N GLU A 3 44.35 19.59 13.31
CA GLU A 3 43.37 18.53 13.36
C GLU A 3 42.06 18.96 12.67
N ARG A 4 41.60 18.13 11.73
CA ARG A 4 40.33 18.29 11.03
C ARG A 4 39.18 17.95 11.99
N ASN A 5 38.61 18.97 12.60
CA ASN A 5 37.39 18.84 13.40
C ASN A 5 36.18 18.61 12.46
N LYS A 6 35.97 17.36 12.02
CA LYS A 6 34.75 16.92 11.32
C LYS A 6 33.60 16.92 12.33
N LYS A 7 32.93 18.07 12.49
CA LYS A 7 31.61 18.12 13.11
C LYS A 7 30.65 17.32 12.24
N THR A 8 30.32 16.10 12.67
CA THR A 8 29.23 15.29 12.13
C THR A 8 27.94 16.08 12.34
N ALA A 9 27.51 16.81 11.33
CA ALA A 9 26.28 17.60 11.37
C ALA A 9 25.11 16.65 11.62
N ALA A 10 24.44 16.81 12.76
CA ALA A 10 23.18 16.11 13.04
C ALA A 10 22.19 16.39 11.89
N PRO A 11 21.45 15.36 11.41
CA PRO A 11 20.52 15.54 10.31
C PRO A 11 19.49 16.61 10.68
N LYS A 12 19.34 17.63 9.83
CA LYS A 12 18.36 18.72 10.02
C LYS A 12 16.95 18.12 10.18
N PRO A 13 16.07 18.67 11.03
CA PRO A 13 14.73 18.12 11.28
C PRO A 13 13.91 17.86 10.00
N GLY A 14 14.04 18.72 8.97
CA GLY A 14 13.38 18.50 7.67
C GLY A 14 13.90 17.31 6.85
N GLN A 15 15.14 16.86 7.05
CA GLN A 15 15.68 15.64 6.42
C GLN A 15 15.14 14.38 7.11
N GLN A 16 14.98 14.42 8.42
CA GLN A 16 14.41 13.31 9.19
C GLN A 16 12.92 13.12 8.87
N GLN A 17 12.19 14.23 8.72
CA GLN A 17 10.78 14.22 8.35
C GLN A 17 10.56 13.70 6.92
N ARG A 18 11.45 14.06 5.96
CA ARG A 18 11.44 13.49 4.60
C ARG A 18 11.73 11.99 4.59
N ARG A 19 12.76 11.52 5.30
CA ARG A 19 13.07 10.08 5.37
C ARG A 19 11.94 9.26 5.99
N ALA A 20 11.30 9.79 7.04
CA ALA A 20 10.13 9.14 7.65
C ALA A 20 8.95 9.07 6.67
N GLN A 21 8.74 10.12 5.87
CA GLN A 21 7.72 10.14 4.83
C GLN A 21 8.04 9.15 3.70
N GLU A 22 9.29 9.13 3.21
CA GLU A 22 9.75 8.17 2.20
C GLU A 22 9.60 6.71 2.67
N GLN A 23 9.91 6.42 3.94
CA GLN A 23 9.70 5.09 4.51
C GLN A 23 8.22 4.70 4.56
N ARG A 24 7.34 5.61 4.96
CA ARG A 24 5.89 5.36 4.96
C ARG A 24 5.38 5.10 3.54
N HIS A 25 5.86 5.87 2.58
CA HIS A 25 5.51 5.72 1.18
C HIS A 25 6.02 4.39 0.61
N ALA A 26 7.26 4.00 0.91
CA ALA A 26 7.81 2.71 0.51
C ALA A 26 7.03 1.53 1.12
N GLN A 27 6.64 1.63 2.39
CA GLN A 27 5.77 0.62 3.03
C GLN A 27 4.41 0.54 2.36
N ALA A 28 3.80 1.68 2.02
CA ALA A 28 2.53 1.71 1.31
C ALA A 28 2.61 1.11 -0.09
N GLU A 29 3.67 1.43 -0.83
CA GLU A 29 3.94 0.82 -2.14
C GLU A 29 4.11 -0.69 -2.03
N GLN A 30 4.87 -1.17 -1.06
CA GLN A 30 5.08 -2.60 -0.84
C GLN A 30 3.77 -3.31 -0.50
N ALA A 31 2.94 -2.72 0.38
CA ALA A 31 1.64 -3.25 0.73
C ALA A 31 0.71 -3.32 -0.50
N CYS A 32 0.66 -2.25 -1.29
CA CYS A 32 -0.10 -2.21 -2.54
C CYS A 32 0.38 -3.28 -3.52
N ARG A 33 1.70 -3.35 -3.74
CA ARG A 33 2.31 -4.33 -4.65
C ARG A 33 1.96 -5.76 -4.25
N ARG A 34 2.04 -6.08 -2.95
CA ARG A 34 1.73 -7.43 -2.44
C ARG A 34 0.25 -7.76 -2.61
N LEU A 35 -0.65 -6.82 -2.31
CA LEU A 35 -2.09 -7.00 -2.55
C LEU A 35 -2.42 -7.18 -4.04
N VAL A 36 -1.81 -6.39 -4.92
CA VAL A 36 -1.98 -6.50 -6.37
C VAL A 36 -1.53 -7.88 -6.84
N ASP A 37 -0.32 -8.30 -6.46
CA ASP A 37 0.27 -9.58 -6.87
C ASP A 37 -0.57 -10.78 -6.43
N LEU A 38 -1.07 -10.75 -5.18
CA LEU A 38 -1.97 -11.78 -4.66
C LEU A 38 -3.30 -11.81 -5.41
N LEU A 39 -3.91 -10.65 -5.67
CA LEU A 39 -5.15 -10.58 -6.45
C LEU A 39 -4.96 -11.00 -7.92
N GLU A 40 -3.82 -10.66 -8.54
CA GLU A 40 -3.50 -11.12 -9.89
C GLU A 40 -3.28 -12.63 -9.95
N THR A 41 -2.69 -13.21 -8.90
CA THR A 41 -2.54 -14.65 -8.76
C THR A 41 -3.91 -15.33 -8.67
N LEU A 42 -4.78 -14.86 -7.78
CA LEU A 42 -6.16 -15.35 -7.65
C LEU A 42 -6.95 -15.21 -8.97
N ALA A 43 -6.76 -14.11 -9.70
CA ALA A 43 -7.39 -13.91 -10.99
C ALA A 43 -6.91 -14.91 -12.05
N ARG A 44 -5.59 -15.18 -12.10
CA ARG A 44 -5.00 -16.19 -13.00
C ARG A 44 -5.47 -17.60 -12.69
N GLU A 45 -5.73 -17.89 -11.42
CA GLU A 45 -6.31 -19.16 -10.97
C GLU A 45 -7.82 -19.26 -11.20
N GLY A 46 -8.46 -18.24 -11.78
CA GLY A 46 -9.90 -18.22 -12.03
C GLY A 46 -10.75 -18.06 -10.76
N ARG A 47 -10.14 -17.73 -9.60
CA ARG A 47 -10.86 -17.56 -8.33
C ARG A 47 -11.72 -16.31 -8.29
N LEU A 48 -11.46 -15.36 -9.18
CA LEU A 48 -12.27 -14.17 -9.37
C LEU A 48 -13.34 -14.34 -10.47
N ASP A 49 -13.34 -15.48 -11.18
CA ASP A 49 -14.29 -15.77 -12.25
C ASP A 49 -15.69 -15.96 -11.64
N GLY A 50 -16.67 -15.15 -12.07
CA GLY A 50 -18.00 -15.09 -11.47
C GLY A 50 -18.20 -14.02 -10.38
N GLN A 51 -17.14 -13.32 -9.96
CA GLN A 51 -17.21 -12.25 -8.96
C GLN A 51 -16.94 -10.88 -9.60
N GLU A 52 -17.98 -10.30 -10.20
CA GLU A 52 -17.88 -9.06 -10.98
C GLU A 52 -17.28 -7.90 -10.17
N THR A 53 -17.60 -7.82 -8.87
CA THR A 53 -17.04 -6.81 -7.96
C THR A 53 -15.54 -7.00 -7.73
N ALA A 54 -15.08 -8.25 -7.61
CA ALA A 54 -13.66 -8.54 -7.44
C ALA A 54 -12.86 -8.22 -8.72
N ALA A 55 -13.43 -8.52 -9.89
CA ALA A 55 -12.85 -8.18 -11.19
C ALA A 55 -12.77 -6.66 -11.41
N GLN A 56 -13.83 -5.91 -11.06
CA GLN A 56 -13.83 -4.44 -11.14
C GLN A 56 -12.78 -3.83 -10.19
N CYS A 57 -12.72 -4.29 -8.94
CA CYS A 57 -11.69 -3.84 -8.00
C CYS A 57 -10.28 -4.14 -8.51
N LEU A 58 -10.02 -5.33 -9.09
CA LEU A 58 -8.71 -5.65 -9.66
C LEU A 58 -8.31 -4.71 -10.80
N ASN A 59 -9.25 -4.33 -11.67
CA ASN A 59 -8.98 -3.36 -12.74
C ASN A 59 -8.60 -1.98 -12.18
N SER A 60 -9.34 -1.49 -11.18
CA SER A 60 -9.03 -0.24 -10.48
C SER A 60 -7.66 -0.30 -9.79
N VAL A 61 -7.39 -1.41 -9.08
CA VAL A 61 -6.11 -1.67 -8.42
C VAL A 61 -4.95 -1.64 -9.41
N ARG A 62 -5.08 -2.30 -10.57
CA ARG A 62 -4.09 -2.28 -11.65
C ARG A 62 -3.86 -0.87 -12.20
N ALA A 63 -4.92 -0.10 -12.42
CA ALA A 63 -4.82 1.25 -12.96
C ALA A 63 -4.06 2.19 -12.01
N TYR A 64 -4.40 2.17 -10.73
CA TYR A 64 -3.70 2.96 -9.70
C TYR A 64 -2.27 2.46 -9.47
N TYR A 65 -2.05 1.15 -9.42
CA TYR A 65 -0.71 0.59 -9.25
C TYR A 65 0.23 0.96 -10.42
N ARG A 66 -0.26 0.99 -11.66
CA ARG A 66 0.50 1.51 -12.80
C ARG A 66 0.86 2.99 -12.65
N ARG A 67 0.01 3.82 -12.05
CA ARG A 67 0.34 5.23 -11.77
C ARG A 67 1.43 5.34 -10.72
N ILE A 68 1.32 4.59 -9.62
CA ILE A 68 2.31 4.55 -8.54
C ILE A 68 3.67 4.09 -9.07
N ARG A 69 3.71 2.99 -9.84
CA ARG A 69 4.96 2.42 -10.38
C ARG A 69 5.65 3.30 -11.44
N ASN A 70 4.90 4.10 -12.18
CA ASN A 70 5.46 5.05 -13.15
C ASN A 70 5.98 6.34 -12.47
N GLY A 71 5.60 6.58 -11.22
CA GLY A 71 6.17 7.64 -10.39
C GLY A 71 7.55 7.24 -9.88
N LYS A 72 8.52 8.17 -9.96
CA LYS A 72 9.86 7.96 -9.38
C LYS A 72 9.83 7.93 -7.83
N VAL A 73 8.83 8.58 -7.25
CA VAL A 73 8.61 8.74 -5.81
C VAL A 73 7.10 8.82 -5.59
N MET A 74 6.54 8.01 -4.68
CA MET A 74 5.18 8.21 -4.19
C MET A 74 5.06 9.60 -3.57
N GLY A 75 4.25 10.48 -4.14
CA GLY A 75 3.86 11.75 -3.52
C GLY A 75 2.62 11.60 -2.64
N ALA A 76 2.13 12.71 -2.08
CA ALA A 76 0.89 12.70 -1.30
C ALA A 76 -0.34 12.26 -2.14
N ALA A 77 -0.36 12.60 -3.42
CA ALA A 77 -1.40 12.16 -4.36
C ALA A 77 -1.31 10.65 -4.63
N ASP A 78 -0.10 10.12 -4.77
CA ASP A 78 0.12 8.67 -4.93
C ASP A 78 -0.20 7.89 -3.65
N PHE A 79 0.03 8.49 -2.47
CA PHE A 79 -0.37 7.89 -1.19
C PHE A 79 -1.89 7.79 -1.05
N ALA A 80 -2.64 8.79 -1.53
CA ALA A 80 -4.09 8.70 -1.61
C ALA A 80 -4.53 7.56 -2.53
N ALA A 81 -3.90 7.42 -3.71
CA ALA A 81 -4.17 6.33 -4.64
C ALA A 81 -3.80 4.95 -4.04
N ALA A 82 -2.70 4.85 -3.29
CA ALA A 82 -2.30 3.64 -2.59
C ALA A 82 -3.32 3.22 -1.53
N ALA A 83 -3.83 4.17 -0.74
CA ALA A 83 -4.90 3.89 0.22
C ALA A 83 -6.19 3.42 -0.48
N ASP A 84 -6.54 3.99 -1.63
CA ASP A 84 -7.70 3.58 -2.43
C ASP A 84 -7.52 2.17 -3.02
N VAL A 85 -6.30 1.84 -3.48
CA VAL A 85 -5.89 0.49 -3.89
C VAL A 85 -6.08 -0.51 -2.75
N CYS A 86 -5.56 -0.21 -1.56
CA CYS A 86 -5.72 -1.07 -0.40
C CYS A 86 -7.19 -1.27 0.01
N ALA A 87 -8.01 -0.21 -0.08
CA ALA A 87 -9.43 -0.28 0.25
C ALA A 87 -10.21 -1.12 -0.77
N SER A 88 -9.96 -0.90 -2.06
CA SER A 88 -10.53 -1.68 -3.16
C SER A 88 -10.12 -3.14 -3.10
N ALA A 89 -8.82 -3.42 -2.86
CA ALA A 89 -8.31 -4.77 -2.68
C ALA A 89 -9.00 -5.50 -1.51
N ARG A 90 -9.21 -4.82 -0.39
CA ARG A 90 -9.95 -5.37 0.75
C ARG A 90 -11.39 -5.70 0.41
N ARG A 91 -12.08 -4.85 -0.35
CA ARG A 91 -13.46 -5.12 -0.80
C ARG A 91 -13.53 -6.30 -1.75
N ALA A 92 -12.58 -6.42 -2.68
CA ALA A 92 -12.46 -7.59 -3.55
C ALA A 92 -12.29 -8.88 -2.76
N LEU A 93 -11.36 -8.87 -1.79
CA LEU A 93 -11.12 -10.02 -0.92
C LEU A 93 -12.32 -10.35 -0.03
N ALA A 94 -13.04 -9.35 0.48
CA ALA A 94 -14.27 -9.54 1.25
C ALA A 94 -15.43 -10.11 0.40
N ALA A 95 -15.45 -9.80 -0.90
CA ALA A 95 -16.44 -10.38 -1.82
C ALA A 95 -16.19 -11.86 -2.10
N LEU A 96 -14.92 -12.29 -2.06
CA LEU A 96 -14.52 -13.70 -2.18
C LEU A 96 -14.74 -14.46 -0.88
N ASP A 97 -14.30 -13.87 0.23
CA ASP A 97 -14.36 -14.45 1.57
C ASP A 97 -14.75 -13.36 2.58
N PRO A 98 -16.02 -13.32 3.02
CA PRO A 98 -16.52 -12.25 3.88
C PRO A 98 -15.89 -12.27 5.28
N THR A 99 -15.37 -13.41 5.72
CA THR A 99 -14.69 -13.56 7.02
C THR A 99 -13.23 -13.05 6.97
N LEU A 100 -12.68 -12.82 5.77
CA LEU A 100 -11.27 -12.45 5.53
C LEU A 100 -10.28 -13.45 6.15
N GLU A 101 -10.72 -14.70 6.29
CA GLU A 101 -9.92 -15.81 6.78
C GLU A 101 -9.18 -16.52 5.66
N PHE A 102 -9.71 -16.50 4.44
CA PHE A 102 -9.10 -17.08 3.24
C PHE A 102 -8.76 -18.57 3.37
N ALA A 103 -9.49 -19.32 4.20
CA ALA A 103 -9.19 -20.72 4.51
C ALA A 103 -9.12 -21.62 3.25
N GLU A 104 -9.87 -21.26 2.21
CA GLU A 104 -9.95 -21.99 0.93
C GLU A 104 -9.07 -21.40 -0.18
N LEU A 105 -8.33 -20.32 0.11
CA LEU A 105 -7.46 -19.65 -0.86
C LEU A 105 -5.98 -20.06 -0.69
N PRO A 106 -5.20 -20.02 -1.77
CA PRO A 106 -3.76 -20.21 -1.66
C PRO A 106 -3.13 -19.05 -0.87
N GLN A 107 -2.29 -19.39 0.10
CA GLN A 107 -1.53 -18.46 0.94
C GLN A 107 -2.41 -17.55 1.83
N PRO A 108 -3.25 -18.12 2.72
CA PRO A 108 -4.13 -17.35 3.60
C PRO A 108 -3.36 -16.37 4.48
N ASP A 109 -2.20 -16.77 5.02
CA ASP A 109 -1.34 -15.89 5.82
C ASP A 109 -0.79 -14.70 5.02
N ALA A 110 -0.39 -14.91 3.76
CA ALA A 110 0.10 -13.82 2.92
C ALA A 110 -1.01 -12.81 2.61
N LEU A 111 -2.24 -13.28 2.37
CA LEU A 111 -3.42 -12.44 2.18
C LEU A 111 -3.77 -11.65 3.45
N ARG A 112 -3.81 -12.32 4.61
CA ARG A 112 -4.06 -11.68 5.91
C ARG A 112 -3.01 -10.63 6.24
N GLU A 113 -1.74 -10.93 6.01
CA GLU A 113 -0.64 -9.99 6.25
C GLU A 113 -0.70 -8.79 5.30
N ALA A 114 -0.92 -9.02 3.99
CA ALA A 114 -1.07 -7.95 3.02
C ALA A 114 -2.26 -7.04 3.35
N LEU A 115 -3.37 -7.62 3.84
CA LEU A 115 -4.52 -6.84 4.32
C LEU A 115 -4.21 -6.02 5.57
N ARG A 116 -3.48 -6.58 6.54
CA ARG A 116 -3.04 -5.82 7.72
C ARG A 116 -2.17 -4.64 7.30
N GLN A 117 -1.21 -4.87 6.41
CA GLN A 117 -0.35 -3.81 5.88
C GLN A 117 -1.16 -2.75 5.13
N GLY A 118 -2.11 -3.15 4.28
CA GLY A 118 -3.00 -2.23 3.59
C GLY A 118 -3.91 -1.42 4.52
N ALA A 119 -4.38 -2.03 5.62
CA ALA A 119 -5.16 -1.33 6.64
C ALA A 119 -4.35 -0.21 7.32
N LEU A 120 -3.06 -0.44 7.58
CA LEU A 120 -2.18 0.62 8.12
C LEU A 120 -2.03 1.80 7.15
N VAL A 121 -1.95 1.54 5.83
CA VAL A 121 -1.90 2.60 4.81
C VAL A 121 -3.19 3.43 4.80
N ILE A 122 -4.35 2.77 4.89
CA ILE A 122 -5.65 3.44 4.96
C ILE A 122 -5.74 4.32 6.22
N GLU A 123 -5.36 3.79 7.38
CA GLU A 123 -5.37 4.52 8.65
C GLU A 123 -4.39 5.70 8.63
N GLU A 124 -3.20 5.52 8.07
CA GLU A 124 -2.24 6.62 7.90
C GLU A 124 -2.78 7.70 6.97
N MET A 125 -3.46 7.34 5.87
CA MET A 125 -4.09 8.32 4.99
C MET A 125 -5.20 9.11 5.72
N LYS A 126 -5.97 8.45 6.59
CA LYS A 126 -6.95 9.14 7.45
C LYS A 126 -6.26 10.11 8.40
N ARG A 127 -5.14 9.72 9.02
CA ARG A 127 -4.34 10.60 9.89
C ARG A 127 -3.76 11.79 9.13
N ILE A 128 -3.25 11.58 7.93
CA ILE A 128 -2.73 12.65 7.06
C ILE A 128 -3.86 13.62 6.69
N LYS A 129 -5.06 13.12 6.34
CA LYS A 129 -6.23 13.97 6.07
C LYS A 129 -6.68 14.74 7.31
N ALA A 130 -6.71 14.10 8.48
CA ALA A 130 -7.11 14.73 9.75
C ALA A 130 -6.09 15.78 10.22
N GLY A 131 -4.79 15.53 10.05
CA GLY A 131 -3.71 16.45 10.43
C GLY A 131 -3.50 17.61 9.45
N LYS A 132 -4.10 17.55 8.24
CA LYS A 132 -4.12 18.66 7.27
C LYS A 132 -5.28 19.65 7.50
N ALA A 133 -6.19 19.36 8.42
CA ALA A 133 -7.36 20.18 8.72
C ALA A 133 -7.08 21.29 9.76
N GLY A 134 -5.82 21.65 9.97
CA GLY A 134 -5.38 22.71 10.89
C GLY A 134 -4.50 23.74 10.19
#